data_AF-A0A497D445-F1
#
_entry.id   AF-A0A497D445-F1
#
_cell.length_a   1.000
_cell.length_b   1.000
_cell.length_c   1.000
_cell.angle_alpha   90.00
_cell.angle_beta   90.00
_cell.angle_gamma   90.00
#
_symmetry.space_group_name_H-M   'P 1'
#
loop_
_entity.id
_entity.type
_entity.pdbx_description
1 polymer ?
#
loop_
_entity_poly.entity_id
_entity_poly.type
_entity_poly.pdbx_seq_one_letter_code
_entity_poly.pdbx_strand_id
1 'polypeptide(L)'
;MKNKSNSVVNIFWTGGWDSTFRILQLLITKKRNVQPFYIIDQERKSLNAEFKAMSAIKSALFERYPYTKKLLRPTIIRNLSEMNSDQNSLSDLKQIAKSYSLGC
;
A
#
# COMPACT_ATOMS: atom_id res chain seq x y z
N MET A 1 -24.92 20.61 -7.99
CA MET A 1 -23.52 20.15 -7.85
C MET A 1 -23.47 19.16 -6.69
N LYS A 2 -23.23 17.86 -6.93
CA LYS A 2 -23.21 16.85 -5.86
C LYS A 2 -21.94 17.02 -5.02
N ASN A 3 -22.09 17.32 -3.72
CA ASN A 3 -21.00 17.31 -2.76
C ASN A 3 -20.31 15.95 -2.79
N LYS A 4 -19.11 15.91 -3.38
CA LYS A 4 -18.28 14.70 -3.42
C LYS A 4 -17.86 14.45 -1.98
N SER A 5 -18.46 13.45 -1.34
CA SER A 5 -18.10 13.06 0.02
C SER A 5 -16.57 13.02 0.13
N ASN A 6 -16.06 13.59 1.22
CA ASN A 6 -14.63 13.64 1.52
C ASN A 6 -14.14 12.24 1.97
N SER A 7 -14.57 11.21 1.26
CA SER A 7 -14.30 9.81 1.55
C SER A 7 -12.83 9.52 1.33
N VAL A 8 -12.26 8.87 2.35
CA VAL A 8 -10.90 8.39 2.36
C VAL A 8 -10.80 7.22 1.39
N VAL A 9 -9.81 7.28 0.50
CA VAL A 9 -9.53 6.20 -0.45
C VAL A 9 -8.57 5.23 0.21
N ASN A 10 -9.03 4.01 0.44
CA ASN A 10 -8.20 2.92 0.93
C ASN A 10 -7.39 2.34 -0.23
N ILE A 11 -6.09 2.11 -0.04
CA ILE A 11 -5.22 1.57 -1.09
C ILE A 11 -4.15 0.65 -0.51
N PHE A 12 -3.87 -0.45 -1.21
CA PHE A 12 -2.70 -1.27 -0.92
C PHE A 12 -1.44 -0.61 -1.48
N TRP A 13 -0.44 -0.42 -0.63
CA TRP A 13 0.82 0.21 -0.99
C TRP A 13 1.99 -0.66 -0.54
N THR A 14 2.64 -1.28 -1.52
CA THR A 14 3.76 -2.22 -1.33
C THR A 14 5.12 -1.55 -1.54
N GLY A 15 5.16 -0.24 -1.79
CA GLY A 15 6.39 0.47 -2.18
C GLY A 15 6.81 0.25 -3.65
N GLY A 16 6.13 -0.64 -4.38
CA GLY A 16 6.33 -0.83 -5.82
C GLY A 16 5.86 0.37 -6.67
N TRP A 17 6.21 0.35 -7.95
CA TRP A 17 5.96 1.46 -8.87
C TRP A 17 4.46 1.75 -9.06
N ASP A 18 3.64 0.73 -9.31
CA ASP A 18 2.20 0.90 -9.60
C ASP A 18 1.42 1.49 -8.42
N SER A 19 1.60 0.91 -7.23
CA SER A 19 0.91 1.35 -6.03
C SER A 19 1.37 2.75 -5.60
N THR A 20 2.66 3.08 -5.82
CA THR A 20 3.20 4.42 -5.61
C THR A 20 2.62 5.42 -6.60
N PHE A 21 2.59 5.12 -7.90
CA PHE A 21 1.99 5.98 -8.93
C PHE A 21 0.53 6.32 -8.58
N ARG A 22 -0.24 5.31 -8.15
CA ARG A 22 -1.64 5.52 -7.79
C ARG A 22 -1.79 6.42 -6.56
N ILE A 23 -0.96 6.27 -5.54
CA ILE A 23 -0.95 7.20 -4.39
C ILE A 23 -0.65 8.63 -4.85
N LEU A 24 0.40 8.81 -5.66
CA LEU A 24 0.80 10.13 -6.17
C LEU A 24 -0.33 10.78 -6.98
N GLN A 25 -0.98 10.01 -7.86
CA GLN A 25 -2.13 10.48 -8.63
C GLN A 25 -3.28 10.94 -7.73
N LEU A 26 -3.62 10.16 -6.69
CA LEU A 26 -4.70 10.49 -5.75
C LEU A 26 -4.39 11.74 -4.92
N LEU A 27 -3.15 11.88 -4.44
CA LEU A 27 -2.73 12.99 -3.59
C LEU A 27 -2.49 14.28 -4.40
N ILE A 28 -1.73 14.18 -5.49
CA ILE A 28 -1.25 15.35 -6.24
C ILE A 28 -2.31 15.85 -7.20
N THR A 29 -2.90 14.96 -7.99
CA THR A 29 -3.85 15.34 -9.04
C THR A 29 -5.28 15.42 -8.52
N LYS A 30 -5.72 14.41 -7.75
CA LYS A 30 -7.12 14.32 -7.30
C LYS A 30 -7.38 14.97 -5.95
N LYS A 31 -6.33 15.36 -5.21
CA LYS A 31 -6.39 15.99 -3.88
C LYS A 31 -7.29 15.22 -2.89
N ARG A 32 -7.20 13.88 -2.90
CA ARG A 32 -8.03 13.01 -2.05
C ARG A 32 -7.28 12.61 -0.79
N ASN A 33 -8.05 12.41 0.29
CA ASN A 33 -7.54 11.71 1.48
C ASN A 33 -7.28 10.24 1.15
N VAL A 34 -6.11 9.73 1.55
CA VAL A 34 -5.66 8.36 1.25
C VAL A 34 -5.27 7.65 2.54
N GLN A 35 -5.75 6.42 2.72
CA GLN A 35 -5.34 5.50 3.76
C GLN A 35 -4.57 4.33 3.13
N PRO A 36 -3.23 4.30 3.25
CA PRO A 36 -2.44 3.19 2.75
C PRO A 36 -2.54 1.98 3.68
N PHE A 37 -2.54 0.79 3.08
CA PHE A 37 -2.44 -0.51 3.74
C PHE A 37 -1.24 -1.26 3.18
N TYR A 38 -0.42 -1.84 4.05
CA TYR A 38 0.66 -2.75 3.69
C TYR A 38 0.38 -4.09 4.38
N ILE A 39 0.42 -5.18 3.61
CA ILE A 39 0.26 -6.54 4.14
C ILE A 39 1.65 -7.16 4.26
N ILE A 40 2.04 -7.53 5.47
CA ILE A 40 3.27 -8.27 5.75
C ILE A 40 2.98 -9.76 5.66
N ASP A 41 3.81 -10.46 4.90
CA ASP A 41 3.99 -11.90 5.02
C ASP A 41 5.29 -12.15 5.81
N GLN A 42 5.19 -12.84 6.94
CA GLN A 42 6.30 -13.02 7.89
C GLN A 42 7.48 -13.80 7.28
N GLU A 43 7.27 -14.55 6.20
CA GLU A 43 8.34 -15.32 5.55
C GLU A 43 9.21 -14.47 4.60
N ARG A 44 8.86 -13.21 4.34
CA ARG A 44 9.61 -12.35 3.40
C ARG A 44 10.83 -11.67 4.03
N LYS A 45 12.01 -11.99 3.51
CA LYS A 45 13.31 -11.42 3.91
C LYS A 45 13.51 -9.94 3.53
N SER A 46 12.76 -9.38 2.57
CA SER A 46 12.97 -8.05 1.97
C SER A 46 12.31 -6.87 2.70
N LEU A 47 11.59 -7.12 3.81
CA LEU A 47 10.71 -6.16 4.46
C LEU A 47 11.38 -4.81 4.80
N ASN A 48 12.62 -4.85 5.29
CA ASN A 48 13.36 -3.64 5.68
C ASN A 48 13.70 -2.73 4.50
N ALA A 49 14.00 -3.30 3.33
CA ALA A 49 14.29 -2.52 2.12
C ALA A 49 13.03 -1.82 1.61
N GLU A 50 11.89 -2.51 1.66
CA GLU A 50 10.59 -1.98 1.24
C GLU A 50 10.17 -0.80 2.13
N PHE A 51 10.29 -0.92 3.46
CA PHE A 51 9.99 0.20 4.35
C PHE A 51 10.92 1.39 4.16
N LYS A 52 12.21 1.16 3.88
CA LYS A 52 13.15 2.24 3.54
C LYS A 52 12.74 2.96 2.27
N ALA A 53 12.38 2.23 1.22
CA ALA A 53 11.90 2.81 -0.03
C ALA A 53 10.62 3.63 0.19
N MET A 54 9.64 3.09 0.90
CA MET A 54 8.40 3.79 1.25
C MET A 54 8.67 5.07 2.07
N SER A 55 9.64 5.02 2.99
CA SER A 55 10.05 6.20 3.76
C SER A 55 10.65 7.27 2.86
N ALA A 56 11.59 6.91 1.98
CA ALA A 56 12.20 7.83 1.02
C ALA A 56 11.17 8.47 0.10
N ILE A 57 10.22 7.68 -0.41
CA ILE A 57 9.10 8.17 -1.25
C ILE A 57 8.25 9.19 -0.48
N LYS A 58 7.90 8.92 0.79
CA LYS A 58 7.14 9.86 1.63
C LYS A 58 7.90 11.16 1.83
N SER A 59 9.19 11.09 2.16
CA SER A 59 10.02 12.28 2.36
C SER A 59 10.05 13.15 1.11
N ALA A 60 10.36 12.56 -0.06
CA ALA A 60 10.39 13.29 -1.34
C ALA A 60 9.02 13.88 -1.72
N LEU A 61 7.94 13.13 -1.48
CA LEU A 61 6.57 13.59 -1.69
C LEU A 61 6.24 14.80 -0.82
N PHE A 62 6.60 14.75 0.46
CA PHE A 62 6.28 15.79 1.43
C PHE A 62 7.14 17.05 1.27
N GLU A 63 8.36 16.90 0.79
CA GLU A 63 9.23 18.01 0.41
C GLU A 63 8.68 18.73 -0.83
N ARG A 64 8.36 17.97 -1.89
CA ARG A 64 7.90 18.54 -3.17
C ARG A 64 6.45 19.02 -3.15
N TYR A 65 5.61 18.39 -2.35
CA TYR A 65 4.18 18.69 -2.25
C TYR A 65 3.70 18.72 -0.78
N PRO A 66 4.05 19.75 0.01
CA PRO A 66 3.80 19.77 1.45
C PRO A 66 2.33 19.60 1.88
N TYR A 67 1.38 20.05 1.07
CA TYR A 67 -0.06 19.88 1.34
C TYR A 67 -0.48 18.40 1.45
N THR A 68 0.28 17.49 0.83
CA THR A 68 -0.03 16.05 0.85
C THR A 68 0.14 15.43 2.24
N LYS A 69 0.89 16.07 3.16
CA LYS A 69 0.99 15.64 4.57
C LYS A 69 -0.37 15.56 5.26
N LYS A 70 -1.33 16.41 4.88
CA LYS A 70 -2.69 16.42 5.43
C LYS A 70 -3.60 15.39 4.76
N LEU A 71 -3.23 14.89 3.58
CA LEU A 71 -4.04 14.00 2.76
C LEU A 71 -3.62 12.53 2.90
N LEU A 72 -2.33 12.28 3.13
CA LEU A 72 -1.78 10.94 3.29
C LEU A 72 -1.79 10.54 4.77
N ARG A 73 -2.65 9.59 5.13
CA ARG A 73 -2.69 9.02 6.48
C ARG A 73 -1.52 8.07 6.71
N PRO A 74 -1.15 7.78 7.98
CA PRO A 74 -0.16 6.77 8.31
C PRO A 74 -0.51 5.42 7.68
N THR A 75 0.48 4.72 7.12
CA THR A 75 0.30 3.38 6.54
C THR A 75 -0.14 2.41 7.64
N ILE A 76 -1.27 1.74 7.45
CA ILE A 76 -1.71 0.66 8.31
C ILE A 76 -1.01 -0.61 7.86
N ILE A 77 -0.30 -1.25 8.78
CA ILE A 77 0.38 -2.51 8.54
C ILE A 77 -0.51 -3.63 9.12
N ARG A 78 -0.70 -4.70 8.35
CA ARG A 78 -1.45 -5.90 8.76
C ARG A 78 -0.63 -7.14 8.45
N ASN A 79 -0.66 -8.11 9.34
CA ASN A 79 -0.09 -9.41 9.08
C ASN A 79 -1.06 -10.25 8.27
N LEU A 80 -0.56 -10.93 7.23
CA LEU A 80 -1.38 -11.84 6.44
C LEU A 80 -1.96 -12.97 7.32
N SER A 81 -1.21 -13.43 8.34
CA SER A 81 -1.66 -14.49 9.25
C SER A 81 -2.85 -14.09 10.12
N GLU A 82 -3.07 -12.79 10.33
CA GLU A 82 -4.17 -12.24 11.13
C GLU A 82 -5.44 -11.99 10.30
N MET A 83 -5.35 -12.12 8.97
CA MET A 83 -6.48 -11.89 8.08
C MET A 83 -7.33 -13.15 7.99
N ASN A 84 -8.45 -13.16 8.72
CA ASN A 84 -9.53 -14.14 8.55
C ASN A 84 -9.98 -14.10 7.08
N SER A 85 -9.51 -15.06 6.31
CA SER A 85 -9.87 -15.25 4.92
C SER A 85 -10.62 -16.56 4.82
N ASP A 86 -11.64 -16.59 3.97
CA ASP A 86 -12.29 -17.84 3.58
C ASP A 86 -11.19 -18.84 3.17
N GLN A 87 -11.16 -20.01 3.82
CA GLN A 87 -10.05 -20.97 3.76
C GLN A 87 -9.66 -21.38 2.32
N ASN A 88 -10.57 -21.22 1.35
CA ASN A 88 -10.37 -21.50 -0.06
C ASN A 88 -9.39 -20.51 -0.73
N SER A 89 -9.46 -19.22 -0.40
CA SER A 89 -8.65 -18.18 -1.07
C SER A 89 -7.15 -18.28 -0.73
N LEU A 90 -6.82 -18.66 0.51
CA LEU A 90 -5.43 -18.80 0.96
C LEU A 90 -4.79 -20.09 0.46
N SER A 91 -5.56 -21.17 0.37
CA SER A 91 -5.06 -22.46 -0.14
C SER A 91 -4.74 -22.35 -1.63
N ASP A 92 -5.60 -21.70 -2.41
CA ASP A 92 -5.35 -21.40 -3.83
C ASP A 92 -4.10 -20.52 -4.03
N LEU A 93 -3.93 -19.46 -3.21
CA LEU A 93 -2.74 -18.61 -3.27
C LEU A 93 -1.45 -19.39 -2.96
N LYS A 94 -1.46 -20.24 -1.93
CA LYS A 94 -0.32 -21.10 -1.60
C LYS A 94 -0.01 -22.09 -2.72
N GLN A 95 -1.04 -22.66 -3.35
CA GLN A 95 -0.88 -23.58 -4.46
C GLN A 95 -0.28 -22.90 -5.70
N ILE A 96 -0.74 -21.70 -6.04
CA ILE A 96 -0.19 -20.89 -7.13
C ILE A 96 1.25 -20.48 -6.81
N ALA A 97 1.52 -19.97 -5.60
CA ALA A 97 2.87 -19.57 -5.20
C ALA A 97 3.87 -20.74 -5.19
N LYS A 98 3.42 -21.97 -4.90
CA LYS A 98 4.25 -23.18 -5.03
C LYS A 98 4.48 -23.60 -6.49
N SER A 99 3.52 -23.29 -7.37
CA SER A 99 3.56 -23.63 -8.79
C SER A 99 4.40 -22.65 -9.62
N TYR A 100 4.55 -21.43 -9.13
CA TYR A 100 5.38 -20.40 -9.74
C TYR A 100 6.50 -20.02 -8.76
N SER A 101 7.75 -20.40 -9.06
CA SER A 101 8.92 -19.77 -8.42
C SER A 101 8.97 -18.30 -8.83
N LEU A 102 8.18 -17.47 -8.15
CA LEU A 102 8.34 -16.03 -8.20
C LEU A 102 9.56 -15.71 -7.34
N GLY A 103 10.75 -15.90 -7.94
CA GLY A 103 12.00 -15.30 -7.45
C GLY A 103 11.76 -13.80 -7.25
N CYS A 104 12.22 -13.22 -6.14
CA CYS A 104 13.60 -13.17 -5.69
C CYS A 104 13.70 -13.34 -4.16
#